data_AF-A0A0B7BNW4-F1
#
_entry.id   AF-A0A0B7BNW4-F1
#
_cell.length_a   1.000
_cell.length_b   1.000
_cell.length_c   1.000
_cell.angle_alpha   90.00
_cell.angle_beta   90.00
_cell.angle_gamma   90.00
#
_symmetry.space_group_name_H-M   'P 1'
#
loop_
_entity.id
_entity.type
_entity.pdbx_description
1 polymer ?
#
loop_
_entity_poly.entity_id
_entity_poly.type
_entity_poly.pdbx_seq_one_letter_code
_entity_poly.pdbx_strand_id
1 'polypeptide(L)'
;MGRSRSRSRSSSRQRHRTKRKKNRSKSRSVSKDRSSNSKSRQSRSNRMRSRSKDRKRPTRRRSFSSSSSDSDDDLILRAKKREEEEKKAEIERLRLLRQKELEEKLIEEEVARRVEALVKQRVEEELEKRKDEIEAEVLRRVEEAKKIMEKQMLEELEKQRQAELEAQRLKEELERKKREELESIMVENNKKIEEAQQRLAEEQLKLVEEQRKMLEERQRMEEEEKRRSKKDQEIILNKKNARPKLSFSLGGK
;
A
#
# COMPACT_ATOMS: atom_id res chain seq x y z
N MET A 1 -39.42 -51.02 11.09
CA MET A 1 -39.37 -50.05 12.20
C MET A 1 -38.66 -48.78 11.70
N GLY A 2 -39.38 -47.84 11.07
CA GLY A 2 -39.78 -46.56 11.70
C GLY A 2 -38.83 -45.41 11.30
N ARG A 3 -38.95 -44.83 10.11
CA ARG A 3 -39.52 -43.48 9.81
C ARG A 3 -38.94 -42.28 10.58
N SER A 4 -38.14 -41.50 9.85
CA SER A 4 -38.17 -40.02 9.69
C SER A 4 -37.92 -39.08 10.88
N ARG A 5 -36.99 -38.12 10.72
CA ARG A 5 -37.24 -36.68 10.95
C ARG A 5 -36.10 -35.80 10.40
N SER A 6 -36.46 -35.01 9.39
CA SER A 6 -35.75 -33.86 8.85
C SER A 6 -35.97 -32.61 9.73
N ARG A 7 -35.03 -31.65 9.70
CA ARG A 7 -35.28 -30.19 9.58
C ARG A 7 -33.99 -29.37 9.67
N SER A 8 -33.74 -28.60 8.61
CA SER A 8 -32.79 -27.50 8.52
C SER A 8 -33.37 -26.21 9.13
N ARG A 9 -32.52 -25.34 9.72
CA ARG A 9 -32.35 -23.88 9.40
C ARG A 9 -31.83 -23.03 10.58
N SER A 10 -30.72 -22.33 10.28
CA SER A 10 -30.40 -20.93 10.64
C SER A 10 -30.02 -20.54 12.09
N SER A 11 -28.80 -20.02 12.28
CA SER A 11 -28.55 -18.63 12.76
C SER A 11 -27.11 -18.42 13.28
N SER A 12 -26.60 -17.19 13.13
CA SER A 12 -25.40 -16.59 13.73
C SER A 12 -24.06 -16.75 12.97
N ARG A 13 -23.81 -15.80 12.05
CA ARG A 13 -22.45 -15.39 11.66
C ARG A 13 -22.07 -14.14 12.45
N GLN A 14 -21.32 -14.32 13.53
CA GLN A 14 -20.47 -13.27 14.10
C GLN A 14 -19.13 -13.28 13.36
N ARG A 15 -18.74 -12.18 12.69
CA ARG A 15 -17.32 -11.80 12.55
C ARG A 15 -17.12 -10.30 12.52
N HIS A 16 -15.99 -9.93 13.11
CA HIS A 16 -15.64 -8.64 13.68
C HIS A 16 -15.28 -7.54 12.67
N ARG A 17 -15.43 -6.30 13.17
CA ARG A 17 -14.96 -5.02 12.65
C ARG A 17 -13.50 -5.09 12.16
N THR A 18 -13.22 -4.49 11.00
CA THR A 18 -11.95 -3.77 10.79
C THR A 18 -12.23 -2.41 10.15
N LYS A 19 -11.66 -1.37 10.77
CA LYS A 19 -11.67 0.01 10.28
C LYS A 19 -10.64 0.12 9.16
N ARG A 20 -11.05 0.56 7.97
CA ARG A 20 -10.11 1.13 6.98
C ARG A 20 -10.59 2.52 6.57
N LYS A 21 -9.84 3.53 7.00
CA LYS A 21 -9.84 4.86 6.37
C LYS A 21 -9.18 4.73 5.00
N LYS A 22 -9.79 5.27 3.95
CA LYS A 22 -9.05 5.63 2.73
C LYS A 22 -9.45 7.02 2.25
N ASN A 23 -8.41 7.75 1.91
CA ASN A 23 -8.36 9.17 1.63
C ASN A 23 -8.90 9.49 0.23
N ARG A 24 -9.70 10.55 0.16
CA ARG A 24 -9.47 11.76 -0.65
C ARG A 24 -8.56 11.59 -1.89
N SER A 25 -9.17 11.50 -3.06
CA SER A 25 -8.59 12.03 -4.30
C SER A 25 -9.70 12.57 -5.20
N LYS A 26 -9.58 13.87 -5.44
CA LYS A 26 -10.42 14.74 -6.26
C LYS A 26 -9.96 14.58 -7.71
N SER A 27 -10.81 14.05 -8.58
CA SER A 27 -10.67 14.19 -10.03
C SER A 27 -11.99 14.72 -10.59
N ARG A 28 -11.91 15.96 -11.08
CA ARG A 28 -12.95 16.63 -11.86
C ARG A 28 -12.73 16.24 -13.31
N SER A 29 -13.71 15.57 -13.91
CA SER A 29 -13.90 15.55 -15.37
C SER A 29 -15.38 15.74 -15.62
N VAL A 30 -15.74 16.99 -15.94
CA VAL A 30 -17.09 17.41 -16.31
C VAL A 30 -17.22 17.21 -17.82
N SER A 31 -17.70 16.03 -18.22
CA SER A 31 -18.21 15.82 -19.58
C SER A 31 -19.67 16.25 -19.61
N LYS A 32 -19.96 17.19 -20.49
CA LYS A 32 -21.22 17.92 -20.59
C LYS A 32 -22.10 17.23 -21.63
N ASP A 33 -22.80 16.17 -21.21
CA ASP A 33 -23.81 15.56 -22.05
C ASP A 33 -25.17 16.25 -21.86
N ARG A 34 -25.63 16.82 -22.97
CA ARG A 34 -27.00 17.25 -23.17
C ARG A 34 -27.85 16.01 -23.46
N SER A 35 -28.84 15.71 -22.64
CA SER A 35 -30.12 15.22 -23.16
C SER A 35 -31.25 15.34 -22.13
N SER A 36 -32.33 15.92 -22.65
CA SER A 36 -33.74 15.75 -22.29
C SER A 36 -34.10 14.81 -21.14
N ASN A 37 -34.81 15.34 -20.13
CA ASN A 37 -35.98 14.63 -19.65
C ASN A 37 -37.06 15.60 -19.15
N SER A 38 -38.24 15.41 -19.72
CA SER A 38 -39.50 16.04 -19.35
C SER A 38 -40.01 15.47 -18.03
N LYS A 39 -40.53 16.33 -17.15
CA LYS A 39 -41.79 16.07 -16.43
C LYS A 39 -42.22 17.26 -15.58
N SER A 40 -43.52 17.49 -15.70
CA SER A 40 -44.36 18.47 -15.04
C SER A 40 -44.16 18.59 -13.54
N ARG A 41 -44.33 19.81 -13.03
CA ARG A 41 -45.13 20.03 -11.82
C ARG A 41 -45.73 21.43 -11.83
N GLN A 42 -47.04 21.41 -11.65
CA GLN A 42 -47.99 22.50 -11.64
C GLN A 42 -47.73 23.52 -10.54
N SER A 43 -48.18 24.73 -10.87
CA SER A 43 -48.83 25.71 -10.00
C SER A 43 -47.93 26.49 -9.03
N ARG A 44 -47.87 27.81 -9.21
CA ARG A 44 -48.81 28.73 -8.55
C ARG A 44 -48.51 30.19 -8.91
N SER A 45 -49.61 30.93 -9.03
CA SER A 45 -49.74 32.36 -8.71
C SER A 45 -49.26 33.39 -9.74
N ASN A 46 -50.20 33.78 -10.61
CA ASN A 46 -50.75 35.15 -10.70
C ASN A 46 -49.81 36.30 -10.28
N ARG A 47 -49.36 37.09 -11.27
CA ARG A 47 -49.67 38.53 -11.28
C ARG A 47 -49.43 39.15 -12.66
N MET A 48 -50.46 39.07 -13.51
CA MET A 48 -50.66 40.07 -14.55
C MET A 48 -50.77 41.44 -13.87
N ARG A 49 -49.83 42.34 -14.15
CA ARG A 49 -49.98 43.77 -13.90
C ARG A 49 -49.91 44.51 -15.22
N SER A 50 -50.86 44.18 -16.09
CA SER A 50 -51.38 45.10 -17.09
C SER A 50 -51.94 46.32 -16.34
N ARG A 51 -51.11 47.36 -16.22
CA ARG A 51 -51.60 48.70 -15.90
C ARG A 51 -51.67 49.49 -17.19
N SER A 52 -52.81 49.29 -17.86
CA SER A 52 -53.49 50.34 -18.59
C SER A 52 -53.47 51.59 -17.72
N LYS A 53 -52.71 52.60 -18.13
CA LYS A 53 -52.85 53.95 -17.59
C LYS A 53 -53.62 54.74 -18.62
N ASP A 54 -54.92 54.69 -18.41
CA ASP A 54 -55.90 55.62 -18.90
C ASP A 54 -55.37 57.05 -19.00
N ARG A 55 -55.68 57.65 -20.16
CA ARG A 55 -56.25 58.99 -20.29
C ARG A 55 -55.73 60.03 -19.29
N LYS A 56 -54.87 60.91 -19.76
CA LYS A 56 -55.08 62.36 -19.57
C LYS A 56 -54.74 63.13 -20.85
N ARG A 57 -55.78 63.34 -21.66
CA ARG A 57 -55.93 64.54 -22.49
C ARG A 57 -55.66 65.76 -21.61
N PRO A 58 -54.81 66.73 -22.00
CA PRO A 58 -55.01 68.07 -21.53
C PRO A 58 -56.30 68.61 -22.18
N THR A 59 -57.12 69.16 -21.31
CA THR A 59 -58.42 69.75 -21.56
C THR A 59 -58.31 70.92 -22.53
N ARG A 60 -59.18 70.96 -23.57
CA ARG A 60 -59.61 72.22 -24.19
C ARG A 60 -60.14 73.14 -23.06
N ARG A 61 -59.43 74.23 -22.77
CA ARG A 61 -59.97 75.42 -22.11
C ARG A 61 -60.25 76.42 -23.23
N ARG A 62 -61.54 76.60 -23.54
CA ARG A 62 -62.33 77.78 -23.23
C ARG A 62 -61.86 79.00 -24.01
N SER A 63 -62.50 79.18 -25.16
CA SER A 63 -62.76 80.48 -25.76
C SER A 63 -63.27 81.44 -24.69
N PHE A 64 -62.48 82.47 -24.39
CA PHE A 64 -62.96 83.69 -23.78
C PHE A 64 -62.82 84.79 -24.83
N SER A 65 -63.96 85.17 -25.37
CA SER A 65 -64.15 86.42 -26.09
C SER A 65 -64.03 87.56 -25.09
N SER A 66 -62.99 88.38 -25.22
CA SER A 66 -63.01 89.76 -24.76
C SER A 66 -62.01 90.57 -25.58
N SER A 67 -62.57 91.41 -26.43
CA SER A 67 -61.98 92.61 -26.99
C SER A 67 -61.10 93.37 -25.98
N SER A 68 -59.83 93.57 -26.29
CA SER A 68 -59.10 94.82 -26.07
C SER A 68 -57.73 94.68 -26.70
N SER A 69 -57.30 95.71 -27.44
CA SER A 69 -55.96 95.86 -27.99
C SER A 69 -54.88 95.53 -26.97
N ASP A 70 -53.88 94.71 -27.34
CA ASP A 70 -52.49 94.96 -26.96
C ASP A 70 -51.54 94.21 -27.90
N SER A 71 -50.47 94.88 -28.34
CA SER A 71 -49.65 94.49 -29.50
C SER A 71 -48.44 93.62 -29.14
N ASP A 72 -48.48 92.93 -27.99
CA ASP A 72 -47.31 92.28 -27.40
C ASP A 72 -47.29 90.73 -27.48
N ASP A 73 -48.43 90.05 -27.70
CA ASP A 73 -48.48 88.56 -27.73
C ASP A 73 -47.85 87.92 -28.99
N ASP A 74 -47.94 88.58 -30.13
CA ASP A 74 -47.37 88.10 -31.41
C ASP A 74 -45.82 88.18 -31.41
N LEU A 75 -45.29 89.13 -30.64
CA LEU A 75 -43.85 89.25 -30.35
C LEU A 75 -43.36 88.11 -29.46
N ILE A 76 -44.15 87.67 -28.47
CA ILE A 76 -43.80 86.57 -27.56
C ILE A 76 -43.80 85.21 -28.30
N LEU A 77 -44.74 84.96 -29.21
CA LEU A 77 -44.76 83.75 -30.05
C LEU A 77 -43.61 83.74 -31.06
N ARG A 78 -43.30 84.87 -31.69
CA ARG A 78 -42.16 85.01 -32.59
C ARG A 78 -40.83 84.89 -31.85
N ALA A 79 -40.74 85.40 -30.63
CA ALA A 79 -39.59 85.22 -29.74
C ALA A 79 -39.40 83.75 -29.33
N LYS A 80 -40.47 83.05 -28.92
CA LYS A 80 -40.41 81.61 -28.63
C LYS A 80 -40.04 80.77 -29.84
N LYS A 81 -40.51 81.13 -31.03
CA LYS A 81 -40.14 80.43 -32.28
C LYS A 81 -38.67 80.64 -32.64
N ARG A 82 -38.13 81.85 -32.46
CA ARG A 82 -36.68 82.12 -32.59
C ARG A 82 -35.87 81.37 -31.53
N GLU A 83 -36.33 81.34 -30.29
CA GLU A 83 -35.69 80.61 -29.18
C GLU A 83 -35.73 79.08 -29.43
N GLU A 84 -36.80 78.55 -30.03
CA GLU A 84 -36.89 77.15 -30.45
C GLU A 84 -36.00 76.82 -31.66
N GLU A 85 -35.85 77.75 -32.60
CA GLU A 85 -34.92 77.63 -33.73
C GLU A 85 -33.46 77.70 -33.25
N GLU A 86 -33.15 78.57 -32.30
CA GLU A 86 -31.86 78.64 -31.60
C GLU A 86 -31.59 77.36 -30.81
N LYS A 87 -32.56 76.84 -30.05
CA LYS A 87 -32.45 75.54 -29.36
C LYS A 87 -32.28 74.37 -30.34
N LYS A 88 -32.95 74.39 -31.49
CA LYS A 88 -32.76 73.36 -32.54
C LYS A 88 -31.36 73.44 -33.14
N ALA A 89 -30.86 74.65 -33.42
CA ALA A 89 -29.49 74.85 -33.91
C ALA A 89 -28.44 74.44 -32.85
N GLU A 90 -28.71 74.68 -31.57
CA GLU A 90 -27.88 74.20 -30.46
C GLU A 90 -27.90 72.66 -30.36
N ILE A 91 -29.07 72.03 -30.47
CA ILE A 91 -29.22 70.57 -30.49
C ILE A 91 -28.52 69.95 -31.71
N GLU A 92 -28.59 70.60 -32.88
CA GLU A 92 -27.88 70.17 -34.09
C GLU A 92 -26.36 70.30 -33.94
N ARG A 93 -25.87 71.41 -33.37
CA ARG A 93 -24.44 71.56 -33.01
C ARG A 93 -23.98 70.50 -32.02
N LEU A 94 -24.80 70.18 -31.02
CA LEU A 94 -24.51 69.18 -30.00
C LEU A 94 -24.52 67.76 -30.60
N ARG A 95 -25.39 67.50 -31.58
CA ARG A 95 -25.41 66.25 -32.35
C ARG A 95 -24.17 66.10 -33.22
N LEU A 96 -23.74 67.18 -33.88
CA LEU A 96 -22.52 67.19 -34.69
C LEU A 96 -21.27 66.98 -33.84
N LEU A 97 -21.18 67.62 -32.68
CA LEU A 97 -20.11 67.38 -31.71
C LEU A 97 -20.08 65.93 -31.25
N ARG A 98 -21.25 65.35 -30.93
CA ARG A 98 -21.36 63.95 -30.55
C ARG A 98 -20.94 62.99 -31.67
N GLN A 99 -21.17 63.32 -32.94
CA GLN A 99 -20.70 62.53 -34.07
C GLN A 99 -19.17 62.60 -34.20
N LYS A 100 -18.60 63.79 -34.10
CA LYS A 100 -17.14 63.97 -34.09
C LYS A 100 -16.48 63.23 -32.93
N GLU A 101 -17.04 63.29 -31.73
CA GLU A 101 -16.55 62.53 -30.57
C GLU A 101 -16.61 61.01 -30.78
N LEU A 102 -17.61 60.50 -31.51
CA LEU A 102 -17.71 59.08 -31.83
C LEU A 102 -16.70 58.67 -32.89
N GLU A 103 -16.50 59.50 -33.91
CA GLU A 103 -15.48 59.29 -34.95
C GLU A 103 -14.06 59.35 -34.36
N GLU A 104 -13.79 60.32 -33.49
CA GLU A 104 -12.52 60.45 -32.76
C GLU A 104 -12.26 59.22 -31.87
N LYS A 105 -13.27 58.74 -31.13
CA LYS A 105 -13.14 57.52 -30.33
C LYS A 105 -12.87 56.28 -31.18
N LEU A 106 -13.48 56.15 -32.36
CA LEU A 106 -13.20 55.03 -33.27
C LEU A 106 -11.76 55.10 -33.79
N ILE A 107 -11.27 56.29 -34.12
CA ILE A 107 -9.88 56.50 -34.55
C ILE A 107 -8.91 56.20 -33.40
N GLU A 108 -9.20 56.65 -32.19
CA GLU A 108 -8.40 56.35 -30.99
C GLU A 108 -8.35 54.85 -30.70
N GLU A 109 -9.48 54.15 -30.82
CA GLU A 109 -9.55 52.69 -30.67
C GLU A 109 -8.74 51.97 -31.76
N GLU A 110 -8.80 52.43 -33.01
CA GLU A 110 -8.00 51.86 -34.10
C GLU A 110 -6.50 52.09 -33.91
N VAL A 111 -6.11 53.29 -33.45
CA VAL A 111 -4.71 53.60 -33.14
C VAL A 111 -4.24 52.78 -31.94
N ALA A 112 -5.04 52.69 -30.87
CA ALA A 112 -4.74 51.87 -29.71
C ALA A 112 -4.57 50.39 -30.10
N ARG A 113 -5.42 49.87 -30.99
CA ARG A 113 -5.29 48.50 -31.52
C ARG A 113 -4.02 48.30 -32.35
N ARG A 114 -3.63 49.26 -33.19
CA ARG A 114 -2.38 49.18 -33.96
C ARG A 114 -1.15 49.23 -33.06
N VAL A 115 -1.16 50.10 -32.07
CA VAL A 115 -0.09 50.19 -31.07
C VAL A 115 0.00 48.88 -30.28
N GLU A 116 -1.13 48.35 -29.81
CA GLU A 116 -1.18 47.07 -29.10
C GLU A 116 -0.66 45.91 -29.96
N ALA A 117 -1.01 45.87 -31.25
CA ALA A 117 -0.52 44.85 -32.18
C ALA A 117 1.00 44.94 -32.39
N LEU A 118 1.54 46.15 -32.58
CA LEU A 118 2.98 46.35 -32.73
C LEU A 118 3.74 45.99 -31.44
N VAL A 119 3.18 46.34 -30.27
CA VAL A 119 3.75 45.97 -28.97
C VAL A 119 3.73 44.46 -28.79
N LYS A 120 2.62 43.78 -29.10
CA LYS A 120 2.53 42.31 -29.05
C LYS A 120 3.56 41.66 -29.96
N GLN A 121 3.67 42.11 -31.21
CA GLN A 121 4.68 41.59 -32.16
C GLN A 121 6.11 41.79 -31.65
N ARG A 122 6.45 42.98 -31.15
CA ARG A 122 7.78 43.23 -30.58
C ARG A 122 8.08 42.36 -29.36
N VAL A 123 7.10 42.19 -28.47
CA VAL A 123 7.24 41.32 -27.29
C VAL A 123 7.37 39.86 -27.70
N GLU A 124 6.60 39.41 -28.69
CA GLU A 124 6.67 38.04 -29.21
C GLU A 124 8.04 37.75 -29.84
N GLU A 125 8.59 38.67 -30.62
CA GLU A 125 9.94 38.56 -31.21
C GLU A 125 11.04 38.56 -30.13
N GLU A 126 10.91 39.38 -29.09
CA GLU A 126 11.85 39.40 -27.96
C GLU A 126 11.77 38.12 -27.13
N LEU A 127 10.56 37.61 -26.90
CA LEU A 127 10.37 36.34 -26.24
C LEU A 127 10.89 35.21 -27.10
N GLU A 128 10.66 35.20 -28.41
CA GLU A 128 11.13 34.13 -29.30
C GLU A 128 12.66 33.99 -29.30
N LYS A 129 13.40 35.11 -29.28
CA LYS A 129 14.86 35.08 -29.12
C LYS A 129 15.31 34.51 -27.78
N ARG A 130 14.54 34.72 -26.71
CA ARG A 130 14.84 34.23 -25.36
C ARG A 130 14.20 32.87 -25.05
N LYS A 131 13.27 32.39 -25.87
CA LYS A 131 12.56 31.12 -25.67
C LYS A 131 13.56 29.98 -25.69
N ASP A 132 14.45 29.93 -26.67
CA ASP A 132 15.45 28.87 -26.78
C ASP A 132 16.38 28.83 -25.56
N GLU A 133 16.79 29.99 -25.04
CA GLU A 133 17.61 30.11 -23.84
C GLU A 133 16.86 29.66 -22.58
N ILE A 134 15.60 30.10 -22.44
CA ILE A 134 14.72 29.74 -21.33
C ILE A 134 14.40 28.24 -21.39
N GLU A 135 14.10 27.69 -22.56
CA GLU A 135 13.82 26.28 -22.77
C GLU A 135 15.05 25.43 -22.45
N ALA A 136 16.23 25.83 -22.89
CA ALA A 136 17.48 25.15 -22.54
C ALA A 136 17.73 25.15 -21.02
N GLU A 137 17.48 26.26 -20.34
CA GLU A 137 17.63 26.33 -18.88
C GLU A 137 16.58 25.51 -18.13
N VAL A 138 15.33 25.54 -18.58
CA VAL A 138 14.25 24.69 -18.04
C VAL A 138 14.57 23.22 -18.24
N LEU A 139 15.04 22.83 -19.42
CA LEU A 139 15.46 21.47 -19.71
C LEU A 139 16.61 21.03 -18.79
N ARG A 140 17.63 21.89 -18.59
CA ARG A 140 18.72 21.60 -17.65
C ARG A 140 18.21 21.39 -16.22
N ARG A 141 17.37 22.28 -15.71
CA ARG A 141 16.78 22.12 -14.35
C ARG A 141 15.94 20.85 -14.23
N VAL A 142 15.18 20.50 -15.28
CA VAL A 142 14.37 19.27 -15.31
C VAL A 142 15.26 18.03 -15.36
N GLU A 143 16.34 18.05 -16.15
CA GLU A 143 17.31 16.96 -16.19
C GLU A 143 18.05 16.78 -14.87
N GLU A 144 18.45 17.87 -14.21
CA GLU A 144 19.06 17.82 -12.88
C GLU A 144 18.07 17.24 -11.86
N ALA A 145 16.82 17.68 -11.85
CA ALA A 145 15.78 17.13 -11.00
C ALA A 145 15.53 15.65 -11.28
N LYS A 146 15.46 15.24 -12.55
CA LYS A 146 15.33 13.83 -12.95
C LYS A 146 16.52 13.02 -12.47
N LYS A 147 17.75 13.48 -12.68
CA LYS A 147 18.97 12.79 -12.22
C LYS A 147 19.00 12.63 -10.70
N ILE A 148 18.56 13.64 -9.94
CA ILE A 148 18.47 13.53 -8.48
C ILE A 148 17.44 12.48 -8.08
N MET A 149 16.24 12.51 -8.69
CA MET A 149 15.21 11.51 -8.40
C MET A 149 15.62 10.10 -8.83
N GLU A 150 16.28 9.94 -9.97
CA GLU A 150 16.80 8.66 -10.46
C GLU A 150 17.87 8.10 -9.53
N LYS A 151 18.81 8.93 -9.07
CA LYS A 151 19.82 8.52 -8.08
C LYS A 151 19.17 8.07 -6.77
N GLN A 152 18.23 8.84 -6.24
CA GLN A 152 17.50 8.47 -5.03
C GLN A 152 16.74 7.15 -5.20
N MET A 153 16.07 6.96 -6.35
CA MET A 153 15.35 5.73 -6.64
C MET A 153 16.29 4.52 -6.77
N LEU A 154 17.45 4.69 -7.43
CA LEU A 154 18.45 3.64 -7.54
C LEU A 154 19.06 3.27 -6.17
N GLU A 155 19.40 4.27 -5.35
CA GLU A 155 19.91 4.03 -3.99
C GLU A 155 18.88 3.32 -3.11
N GLU A 156 17.59 3.67 -3.23
CA GLU A 156 16.51 2.98 -2.51
C GLU A 156 16.37 1.52 -2.97
N LEU A 157 16.45 1.26 -4.28
CA LEU A 157 16.39 -0.09 -4.82
C LEU A 157 17.61 -0.94 -4.42
N GLU A 158 18.80 -0.36 -4.41
CA GLU A 158 20.02 -1.03 -3.96
C GLU A 158 19.95 -1.39 -2.48
N LYS A 159 19.49 -0.46 -1.63
CA LYS A 159 19.26 -0.74 -0.20
C LYS A 159 18.23 -1.84 0.01
N GLN A 160 17.14 -1.84 -0.75
CA GLN A 160 16.13 -2.90 -0.67
C GLN A 160 16.72 -4.26 -1.06
N ARG A 161 17.48 -4.33 -2.16
CA ARG A 161 18.17 -5.57 -2.57
C ARG A 161 19.17 -6.06 -1.53
N GLN A 162 19.96 -5.15 -0.96
CA GLN A 162 20.91 -5.50 0.10
C GLN A 162 20.18 -6.02 1.33
N ALA A 163 19.12 -5.35 1.77
CA ALA A 163 18.30 -5.79 2.90
C ALA A 163 17.63 -7.15 2.65
N GLU A 164 17.17 -7.42 1.43
CA GLU A 164 16.62 -8.73 1.06
C GLU A 164 17.67 -9.83 1.10
N LEU A 165 18.87 -9.58 0.57
CA LEU A 165 19.98 -10.52 0.61
C LEU A 165 20.46 -10.77 2.04
N GLU A 166 20.57 -9.73 2.86
CA GLU A 166 20.92 -9.85 4.28
C GLU A 166 19.85 -10.62 5.05
N ALA A 167 18.56 -10.35 4.80
CA ALA A 167 17.47 -11.10 5.41
C ALA A 167 17.47 -12.57 4.98
N GLN A 168 17.84 -12.89 3.74
CA GLN A 168 18.02 -14.26 3.27
C GLN A 168 19.22 -14.91 3.96
N ARG A 169 20.38 -14.24 4.02
CA ARG A 169 21.57 -14.74 4.72
C ARG A 169 21.30 -15.03 6.19
N LEU A 170 20.62 -14.13 6.90
CA LEU A 170 20.25 -14.34 8.29
C LEU A 170 19.32 -15.55 8.47
N LYS A 171 18.37 -15.75 7.55
CA LYS A 171 17.51 -16.95 7.58
C LYS A 171 18.32 -18.22 7.34
N GLU A 172 19.22 -18.22 6.35
CA GLU A 172 20.10 -19.35 6.06
C GLU A 172 21.02 -19.66 7.24
N GLU A 173 21.61 -18.66 7.88
CA GLU A 173 22.45 -18.85 9.07
C GLU A 173 21.65 -19.42 10.25
N LEU A 174 20.43 -18.95 10.47
CA LEU A 174 19.56 -19.52 11.50
C LEU A 174 19.17 -20.96 11.18
N GLU A 175 18.91 -21.30 9.92
CA GLU A 175 18.66 -22.69 9.51
C GLU A 175 19.91 -23.56 9.65
N ARG A 176 21.09 -23.04 9.31
CA ARG A 176 22.37 -23.75 9.51
C ARG A 176 22.62 -24.03 10.98
N LYS A 177 22.48 -23.02 11.85
CA LYS A 177 22.62 -23.21 13.30
C LYS A 177 21.66 -24.26 13.84
N LYS A 178 20.39 -24.25 13.40
CA LYS A 178 19.43 -25.30 13.78
C LYS A 178 19.84 -26.69 13.29
N ARG A 179 20.40 -26.80 12.08
CA ARG A 179 20.91 -28.08 11.56
C ARG A 179 22.12 -28.55 12.35
N GLU A 180 23.07 -27.67 12.63
CA GLU A 180 24.25 -27.95 13.46
C GLU A 180 23.86 -28.37 14.88
N GLU A 181 22.88 -27.70 15.50
CA GLU A 181 22.32 -28.09 16.80
C GLU A 181 21.70 -29.48 16.75
N LEU A 182 20.91 -29.79 15.73
CA LEU A 182 20.32 -31.12 15.54
C LEU A 182 21.40 -32.19 15.28
N GLU A 183 22.39 -31.89 14.46
CA GLU A 183 23.53 -32.79 14.20
C GLU A 183 24.32 -33.05 15.49
N SER A 184 24.58 -32.02 16.30
CA SER A 184 25.24 -32.16 17.60
C SER A 184 24.44 -33.09 18.53
N ILE A 185 23.12 -32.91 18.61
CA ILE A 185 22.24 -33.78 19.41
C ILE A 185 22.28 -35.22 18.89
N MET A 186 22.25 -35.42 17.57
CA MET A 186 22.32 -36.75 16.97
C MET A 186 23.66 -37.43 17.23
N VAL A 187 24.77 -36.70 17.15
CA VAL A 187 26.10 -37.21 17.47
C VAL A 187 26.20 -37.59 18.95
N GLU A 188 25.70 -36.75 19.86
CA GLU A 188 25.68 -37.06 21.29
C GLU A 188 24.81 -38.29 21.61
N ASN A 189 23.66 -38.43 20.96
CA ASN A 189 22.81 -39.61 21.12
C ASN A 189 23.47 -40.88 20.58
N ASN A 190 24.09 -40.79 19.40
CA ASN A 190 24.84 -41.91 18.83
C ASN A 190 26.00 -42.32 19.73
N LYS A 191 26.76 -41.36 20.27
CA LYS A 191 27.82 -41.64 21.27
C LYS A 191 27.27 -42.36 22.49
N LYS A 192 26.13 -41.92 23.05
CA LYS A 192 25.50 -42.61 24.18
C LYS A 192 25.07 -44.04 23.85
N ILE A 193 24.58 -44.26 22.63
CA ILE A 193 24.22 -45.61 22.15
C ILE A 193 25.47 -46.47 22.01
N GLU A 194 26.54 -45.94 21.40
CA GLU A 194 27.81 -46.64 21.25
C GLU A 194 28.44 -46.96 22.61
N GLU A 195 28.48 -46.02 23.55
CA GLU A 195 28.95 -46.23 24.91
C GLU A 195 28.11 -47.30 25.64
N ALA A 196 26.79 -47.27 25.49
CA ALA A 196 25.92 -48.30 26.07
C ALA A 196 26.18 -49.68 25.45
N GLN A 197 26.36 -49.76 24.13
CA GLN A 197 26.72 -51.01 23.45
C GLN A 197 28.10 -51.52 23.87
N GLN A 198 29.08 -50.63 24.02
CA GLN A 198 30.42 -50.98 24.52
C GLN A 198 30.35 -51.50 25.95
N ARG A 199 29.60 -50.86 26.85
CA ARG A 199 29.41 -51.38 28.22
C ARG A 199 28.77 -52.76 28.24
N LEU A 200 27.72 -52.98 27.43
CA LEU A 200 27.10 -54.30 27.32
C LEU A 200 28.07 -55.35 26.76
N ALA A 201 28.88 -55.00 25.77
CA ALA A 201 29.90 -55.89 25.22
C ALA A 201 31.01 -56.20 26.25
N GLU A 202 31.46 -55.20 27.02
CA GLU A 202 32.42 -55.39 28.11
C GLU A 202 31.87 -56.27 29.23
N GLU A 203 30.60 -56.10 29.61
CA GLU A 203 29.93 -56.97 30.60
C GLU A 203 29.79 -58.40 30.09
N GLN A 204 29.43 -58.60 28.82
CA GLN A 204 29.38 -59.93 28.20
C GLN A 204 30.76 -60.59 28.18
N LEU A 205 31.82 -59.84 27.83
CA LEU A 205 33.20 -60.34 27.86
C LEU A 205 33.62 -60.73 29.29
N LYS A 206 33.33 -59.91 30.30
CA LYS A 206 33.62 -60.23 31.71
C LYS A 206 32.91 -61.50 32.17
N LEU A 207 31.64 -61.68 31.81
CA LEU A 207 30.89 -62.89 32.15
C LEU A 207 31.53 -64.14 31.51
N VAL A 208 31.96 -64.05 30.26
CA VAL A 208 32.64 -65.16 29.57
C VAL A 208 34.01 -65.45 30.20
N GLU A 209 34.76 -64.43 30.59
CA GLU A 209 36.02 -64.59 31.33
C GLU A 209 35.82 -65.24 32.69
N GLU A 210 34.78 -64.85 33.44
CA GLU A 210 34.40 -65.46 34.71
C GLU A 210 33.99 -66.93 34.53
N GLN A 211 33.16 -67.23 33.53
CA GLN A 211 32.82 -68.62 33.19
C GLN A 211 34.07 -69.44 32.85
N ARG A 212 35.02 -68.86 32.12
CA ARG A 212 36.29 -69.51 31.79
C ARG A 212 37.13 -69.77 33.05
N LYS A 213 37.22 -68.83 33.98
CA LYS A 213 37.91 -69.01 35.27
C LYS A 213 37.25 -70.07 36.12
N MET A 214 35.92 -70.06 36.23
CA MET A 214 35.18 -71.08 36.98
C MET A 214 35.38 -72.49 36.40
N LEU A 215 35.45 -72.63 35.07
CA LEU A 215 35.77 -73.89 34.41
C LEU A 215 37.21 -74.32 34.68
N GLU A 216 38.16 -73.38 34.63
CA GLU A 216 39.57 -73.65 34.97
C GLU A 216 39.71 -74.11 36.43
N GLU A 217 39.04 -73.44 37.37
CA GLU A 217 39.00 -73.84 38.78
C GLU A 217 38.34 -75.20 38.97
N ARG A 218 37.22 -75.47 38.29
CA ARG A 218 36.59 -76.80 38.30
C ARG A 218 37.53 -77.89 37.80
N GLN A 219 38.23 -77.65 36.70
CA GLN A 219 39.19 -78.61 36.16
C GLN A 219 40.35 -78.84 37.14
N ARG A 220 40.87 -77.78 37.78
CA ARG A 220 41.91 -77.92 38.82
C ARG A 220 41.42 -78.75 40.01
N MET A 221 40.21 -78.47 40.51
CA MET A 221 39.61 -79.25 41.60
C MET A 221 39.40 -80.72 41.20
N GLU A 222 38.92 -80.98 39.99
CA GLU A 222 38.74 -82.35 39.48
C GLU A 222 40.09 -83.07 39.33
N GLU A 223 41.14 -82.39 38.87
CA GLU A 223 42.50 -82.92 38.81
C GLU A 223 43.06 -83.21 40.22
N GLU A 224 42.81 -82.33 41.19
CA GLU A 224 43.18 -82.56 42.58
C GLU A 224 42.45 -83.75 43.20
N GLU A 225 41.14 -83.88 42.97
CA GLU A 225 40.35 -85.04 43.42
C GLU A 225 40.82 -86.33 42.75
N LYS A 226 41.13 -86.31 41.44
CA LYS A 226 41.74 -87.44 40.73
C LYS A 226 43.12 -87.77 41.31
N ARG A 227 43.92 -86.78 41.70
CA ARG A 227 45.22 -87.02 42.35
C ARG A 227 45.05 -87.60 43.76
N ARG A 228 44.08 -87.12 44.55
CA ARG A 228 43.76 -87.65 45.89
C ARG A 228 43.26 -89.08 45.80
N SER A 229 42.24 -89.34 44.97
CA SER A 229 41.74 -90.69 44.74
C SER A 229 42.80 -91.66 44.21
N LYS A 230 43.72 -91.22 43.33
CA LYS A 230 44.88 -92.03 42.93
C LYS A 230 45.80 -92.36 44.11
N LYS A 231 46.09 -91.39 44.98
CA LYS A 231 46.89 -91.62 46.20
C LYS A 231 46.17 -92.55 47.18
N ASP A 232 44.86 -92.39 47.38
CA ASP A 232 44.05 -93.24 48.25
C ASP A 232 43.94 -94.66 47.68
N GLN A 233 43.73 -94.81 46.38
CA GLN A 233 43.83 -96.09 45.69
C GLN A 233 45.23 -96.70 45.81
N GLU A 234 46.31 -95.92 45.74
CA GLU A 234 47.68 -96.40 45.92
C GLU A 234 47.91 -96.93 47.35
N ILE A 235 47.32 -96.29 48.36
CA ILE A 235 47.33 -96.74 49.76
C ILE A 235 46.52 -98.04 49.93
N ILE A 236 45.30 -98.10 49.37
CA ILE A 236 44.40 -99.28 49.49
C ILE A 236 44.95 -100.48 48.69
N LEU A 237 45.49 -100.25 47.49
CA LEU A 237 46.07 -101.29 46.65
C LEU A 237 47.46 -101.75 47.11
N ASN A 238 48.04 -101.14 48.16
CA ASN A 238 49.30 -101.57 48.79
C ASN A 238 50.45 -101.78 47.78
N LYS A 239 50.51 -100.96 46.71
CA LYS A 239 51.53 -101.09 45.66
C LYS A 239 52.97 -100.78 46.13
N LYS A 240 53.13 -100.29 47.37
CA LYS A 240 54.42 -100.07 48.03
C LYS A 240 54.53 -100.89 49.34
N ASN A 241 54.44 -102.22 49.22
CA ASN A 241 54.93 -103.19 50.22
C ASN A 241 54.50 -103.01 51.69
N ALA A 242 53.31 -102.47 51.98
CA ALA A 242 52.84 -102.28 53.37
C ALA A 242 51.98 -103.43 53.92
N ARG A 243 51.81 -104.55 53.18
CA ARG A 243 51.13 -105.75 53.70
C ARG A 243 52.17 -106.77 54.22
N PRO A 244 52.28 -106.99 55.55
CA PRO A 244 53.15 -108.04 56.06
C PRO A 244 52.69 -109.41 55.52
N LYS A 245 53.64 -110.23 55.05
CA LYS A 245 53.35 -111.57 54.54
C LYS A 245 52.79 -112.43 55.68
N LEU A 246 51.49 -112.67 55.67
CA LEU A 246 50.86 -113.68 56.51
C LEU A 246 51.18 -115.06 55.94
N SER A 247 52.15 -115.75 56.53
CA SER A 247 52.37 -117.17 56.34
C SER A 247 51.43 -117.95 57.25
N PHE A 248 50.36 -118.52 56.71
CA PHE A 248 49.56 -119.52 57.43
C PHE A 248 50.18 -120.90 57.21
N SER A 249 50.78 -121.48 58.24
CA SER A 249 51.08 -122.90 58.30
C SER A 249 49.80 -123.64 58.71
N LEU A 250 49.09 -124.25 57.77
CA LEU A 250 48.15 -125.34 58.10
C LEU A 250 48.97 -126.60 58.36
N GLY A 251 49.50 -126.71 59.58
CA GLY A 251 50.07 -127.94 60.12
C GLY A 251 48.97 -128.76 60.77
N GLY A 252 48.62 -129.89 60.16
CA GLY A 252 47.74 -130.88 60.77
C GLY A 252 48.45 -131.69 61.85
N LYS A 253 47.78 -131.83 63.00
CA LYS A 253 47.66 -133.03 63.85
C LYS A 253 46.80 -132.68 65.06
#